data_AF-A0A1J8PNJ6-F1
#
_entry.id   AF-A0A1J8PNJ6-F1
#
_cell.length_a   1.000
_cell.length_b   1.000
_cell.length_c   1.000
_cell.angle_alpha   90.00
_cell.angle_beta   90.00
_cell.angle_gamma   90.00
#
_symmetry.space_group_name_H-M   'P 1'
#
loop_
_entity.id
_entity.type
_entity.pdbx_description
1 polymer ?
#
loop_
_entity_poly.entity_id
_entity_poly.type
_entity_poly.pdbx_seq_one_letter_code
_entity_poly.pdbx_strand_id
1 'polypeptide(L)'
;MYHKSTRAQATTCPDIAGTLGTGLFLGSGEAISTAGPLGALIAFALVGSVAYASLCSLGEMTSLAPISGTFPHFASRWVDPALGFAVSDI
;
A
#
# COMPACT_ATOMS: atom_id res chain seq x y z
N MET A 1 22.75 11.00 30.98
CA MET A 1 21.63 11.84 30.50
C MET A 1 21.17 11.38 29.11
N TYR A 2 20.45 10.26 29.00
CA TYR A 2 19.67 9.91 27.79
C TYR A 2 18.49 9.03 28.21
N HIS A 3 17.62 9.60 29.03
CA HIS A 3 16.43 8.98 29.60
C HIS A 3 15.20 9.65 28.97
N LYS A 4 15.06 9.56 27.63
CA LYS A 4 13.89 10.09 26.88
C LYS A 4 13.69 9.34 25.55
N SER A 5 13.21 8.10 25.59
CA SER A 5 12.33 7.58 24.51
C SER A 5 11.69 6.22 24.81
N THR A 6 11.65 5.78 26.07
CA THR A 6 11.03 4.49 26.45
C THR A 6 9.50 4.56 26.54
N ARG A 7 8.87 5.60 25.99
CA ARG A 7 7.42 5.83 26.04
C ARG A 7 6.92 6.43 24.72
N ALA A 8 6.82 5.65 23.64
CA ALA A 8 6.02 6.10 22.48
C ALA A 8 5.75 5.03 21.41
N GLN A 9 6.61 4.03 21.18
CA GLN A 9 6.39 3.11 20.06
C GLN A 9 5.59 1.89 20.51
N ALA A 10 4.35 2.18 20.87
CA ALA A 10 3.31 1.19 21.07
C ALA A 10 3.24 0.27 19.83
N THR A 11 2.90 -0.98 20.07
CA THR A 11 2.56 -2.05 19.13
C THR A 11 1.30 -1.74 18.30
N THR A 12 1.09 -0.48 17.91
CA THR A 12 -0.01 -0.01 17.10
C THR A 12 0.47 0.04 15.67
N CYS A 13 -0.05 -0.82 14.80
CA CYS A 13 0.34 -0.89 13.39
C CYS A 13 -0.03 0.43 12.68
N PRO A 14 0.92 1.36 12.47
CA PRO A 14 0.60 2.68 11.91
C PRO A 14 0.15 2.56 10.44
N ASP A 15 0.66 1.54 9.74
CA ASP A 15 0.35 1.29 8.33
C ASP A 15 -1.10 0.82 8.12
N ILE A 16 -1.67 0.09 9.08
CA ILE A 16 -3.09 -0.29 9.04
C ILE A 16 -3.96 0.94 9.27
N ALA A 17 -3.55 1.84 10.18
CA ALA A 17 -4.25 3.10 10.41
C ALA A 17 -4.16 4.05 9.20
N GLY A 18 -3.04 4.05 8.47
CA GLY A 18 -2.85 4.87 7.26
C GLY A 18 -3.64 4.36 6.06
N THR A 19 -3.68 3.03 5.85
CA THR A 19 -4.42 2.42 4.72
C THR A 19 -5.94 2.45 4.89
N LEU A 20 -6.43 2.51 6.13
CA LEU A 20 -7.86 2.68 6.43
C LEU A 20 -8.37 4.13 6.28
N GLY A 21 -7.56 5.06 5.74
CA GLY A 21 -7.84 6.49 5.67
C GLY A 21 -9.12 6.92 4.91
N THR A 22 -9.27 8.23 4.70
CA THR A 22 -10.46 8.87 4.11
C THR A 22 -10.85 8.35 2.71
N GLY A 23 -9.91 7.75 1.98
CA GLY A 23 -10.15 7.14 0.67
C GLY A 23 -11.15 5.98 0.70
N LEU A 24 -11.21 5.20 1.80
CA LEU A 24 -12.22 4.16 1.96
C LEU A 24 -13.63 4.74 2.03
N PHE A 25 -13.80 5.89 2.70
CA PHE A 25 -15.08 6.59 2.83
C PHE A 25 -15.46 7.35 1.55
N LEU A 26 -14.50 7.99 0.89
CA LEU A 26 -14.75 8.70 -0.37
C LEU A 26 -15.08 7.71 -1.51
N GLY A 27 -14.33 6.60 -1.59
CA GLY A 27 -14.56 5.55 -2.59
C GLY A 27 -15.82 4.73 -2.34
N SER A 28 -16.21 4.49 -1.08
CA SER A 28 -17.47 3.79 -0.79
C SER A 28 -18.71 4.63 -1.10
N GLY A 29 -18.67 5.95 -0.91
CA GLY A 29 -19.75 6.86 -1.33
C GLY A 29 -19.94 6.88 -2.85
N GLU A 30 -18.85 6.94 -3.61
CA GLU A 30 -18.88 6.95 -5.07
C GLU A 30 -19.29 5.59 -5.65
N ALA A 31 -18.77 4.49 -5.11
CA ALA A 31 -19.07 3.13 -5.55
C ALA A 31 -20.54 2.75 -5.33
N ILE A 32 -21.15 3.18 -4.21
CA ILE A 32 -22.58 2.93 -3.93
C ILE A 32 -23.48 3.76 -4.84
N SER A 33 -23.09 5.02 -5.13
CA SER A 33 -23.84 5.93 -6.00
C SER A 33 -23.87 5.47 -7.47
N THR A 34 -22.75 4.94 -7.97
CA THR A 34 -22.59 4.59 -9.39
C THR A 34 -22.96 3.16 -9.75
N ALA A 35 -22.70 2.18 -8.87
CA ALA A 35 -22.87 0.75 -9.18
C ALA A 35 -24.03 0.07 -8.44
N GLY A 36 -24.71 0.77 -7.53
CA GLY A 36 -25.70 0.18 -6.63
C GLY A 36 -25.07 -0.73 -5.55
N PRO A 37 -25.84 -1.19 -4.55
CA PRO A 37 -25.29 -1.87 -3.37
C PRO A 37 -24.60 -3.20 -3.69
N LEU A 38 -25.08 -3.93 -4.70
CA LEU A 38 -24.46 -5.19 -5.13
C LEU A 38 -23.21 -4.96 -5.99
N GLY A 39 -23.23 -3.94 -6.87
CA GLY A 39 -22.12 -3.59 -7.74
C GLY A 39 -20.93 -3.01 -6.97
N ALA A 40 -21.19 -2.21 -5.93
CA ALA A 40 -20.16 -1.69 -5.05
C ALA A 40 -19.39 -2.81 -4.33
N LEU A 41 -20.09 -3.85 -3.85
CA LEU A 41 -19.49 -4.96 -3.13
C LEU A 41 -18.57 -5.80 -4.04
N ILE A 42 -19.02 -6.07 -5.26
CA ILE A 42 -18.22 -6.78 -6.28
C ILE A 42 -17.01 -5.93 -6.70
N ALA A 43 -17.18 -4.62 -6.89
CA ALA A 43 -16.09 -3.72 -7.24
C ALA A 43 -15.02 -3.67 -6.14
N PHE A 44 -15.42 -3.57 -4.86
CA PHE A 44 -14.49 -3.63 -3.72
C PHE A 44 -13.76 -4.97 -3.64
N ALA A 45 -14.45 -6.08 -3.87
CA ALA A 45 -13.82 -7.41 -3.87
C ALA A 45 -12.80 -7.56 -5.03
N LEU A 46 -13.13 -7.09 -6.22
CA LEU A 46 -12.25 -7.14 -7.38
C LEU A 46 -11.01 -6.25 -7.19
N VAL A 47 -11.20 -4.97 -6.85
CA VAL A 47 -10.08 -4.05 -6.60
C VAL A 47 -9.21 -4.55 -5.44
N GLY A 48 -9.84 -5.05 -4.37
CA GLY A 48 -9.15 -5.66 -3.24
C GLY A 48 -8.33 -6.89 -3.63
N SER A 49 -8.86 -7.77 -4.49
CA SER A 49 -8.12 -8.95 -4.97
C SER A 49 -6.89 -8.60 -5.82
N VAL A 50 -7.00 -7.60 -6.71
CA VAL A 50 -5.88 -7.10 -7.52
C VAL A 50 -4.82 -6.45 -6.64
N ALA A 51 -5.24 -5.66 -5.66
CA ALA A 51 -4.33 -5.07 -4.67
C ALA A 51 -3.62 -6.13 -3.83
N TYR A 52 -4.36 -7.15 -3.36
CA TYR A 52 -3.79 -8.27 -2.59
C TYR A 52 -2.76 -9.06 -3.40
N ALA A 53 -3.05 -9.35 -4.68
CA ALA A 53 -2.10 -10.01 -5.56
C ALA A 53 -0.82 -9.19 -5.75
N SER A 54 -0.96 -7.87 -5.90
CA SER A 54 0.18 -6.94 -6.02
C SER A 54 1.02 -6.92 -4.74
N LEU A 55 0.40 -6.82 -3.56
CA LEU A 55 1.09 -6.91 -2.26
C LEU A 55 1.81 -8.25 -2.07
N CYS A 56 1.20 -9.35 -2.52
CA CYS A 56 1.82 -10.67 -2.45
C CYS A 56 3.10 -10.75 -3.28
N SER A 57 3.07 -10.28 -4.53
CA SER A 57 4.24 -10.22 -5.42
C SER A 57 5.35 -9.32 -4.86
N LEU A 58 4.98 -8.17 -4.29
CA LEU A 58 5.93 -7.29 -3.61
C LEU A 58 6.52 -7.92 -2.36
N GLY A 59 5.73 -8.71 -1.63
CA GLY A 59 6.17 -9.46 -0.45
C GLY A 59 7.23 -10.50 -0.80
N GLU A 60 7.04 -11.26 -1.87
CA GLU A 60 8.04 -12.21 -2.37
C GLU A 60 9.35 -11.49 -2.75
N MET A 61 9.25 -10.39 -3.49
CA MET A 61 10.41 -9.57 -3.87
C MET A 61 11.14 -8.98 -2.66
N THR A 62 10.41 -8.53 -1.65
CA THR A 62 10.97 -7.97 -0.39
C THR A 62 11.63 -9.05 0.46
N SER A 63 11.10 -10.28 0.45
CA SER A 63 11.66 -11.40 1.20
C SER A 63 13.00 -11.90 0.62
N LEU A 64 13.19 -11.80 -0.70
CA LEU A 64 14.42 -12.21 -1.38
C LEU A 64 15.56 -11.18 -1.22
N ALA A 65 15.24 -9.90 -1.06
CA ALA A 65 16.20 -8.84 -0.84
C ALA A 65 15.65 -7.86 0.21
N PRO A 66 15.97 -8.04 1.51
CA PRO A 66 15.51 -7.14 2.57
C PRO A 66 16.34 -5.85 2.52
N ILE A 67 15.95 -4.95 1.61
CA ILE A 67 16.53 -3.62 1.45
C ILE A 67 15.50 -2.58 1.91
N SER A 68 15.95 -1.64 2.73
CA SER A 68 15.13 -0.50 3.15
C SER A 68 14.96 0.45 1.96
N GLY A 69 13.93 0.24 1.15
CA GLY A 69 13.63 1.05 -0.03
C GLY A 69 12.13 1.11 -0.35
N THR A 70 11.71 2.21 -0.98
CA THR A 70 10.34 2.41 -1.44
C THR A 70 10.11 1.74 -2.81
N PHE A 71 8.87 1.72 -3.29
CA PHE A 71 8.48 1.13 -4.59
C PHE A 71 9.44 1.38 -5.78
N PRO A 72 9.93 2.61 -6.03
CA PRO A 72 10.89 2.87 -7.11
C PRO A 72 12.28 2.23 -6.92
N HIS A 73 12.66 1.93 -5.67
CA HIS A 73 13.90 1.20 -5.37
C HIS A 73 13.81 -0.26 -5.81
N PHE A 74 12.63 -0.86 -5.71
CA PHE A 74 12.37 -2.18 -6.27
C PHE A 74 12.30 -2.14 -7.81
N ALA A 75 11.68 -1.13 -8.40
CA ALA A 75 11.61 -0.98 -9.86
C ALA A 75 13.00 -0.81 -10.53
N SER A 76 13.88 0.00 -9.94
CA SER A 76 15.25 0.20 -10.42
C SER A 76 16.15 -1.03 -10.30
N ARG A 77 15.86 -1.93 -9.34
CA ARG A 77 16.67 -3.12 -9.08
C ARG A 77 16.28 -4.32 -9.94
N TRP A 78 14.98 -4.51 -10.19
CA TRP A 78 14.44 -5.71 -10.85
C TRP A 78 14.08 -5.50 -12.32
N VAL A 79 13.84 -4.27 -12.77
CA VAL A 79 13.44 -3.98 -14.16
C VAL A 79 14.55 -3.22 -14.90
N ASP A 80 14.74 -1.94 -14.58
CA ASP A 80 15.79 -1.09 -15.15
C ASP A 80 15.88 0.25 -14.37
N PRO A 81 17.08 0.83 -14.16
CA PRO A 81 17.22 2.14 -13.51
C PRO A 81 16.43 3.28 -14.18
N ALA A 82 16.16 3.24 -15.49
CA ALA A 82 15.33 4.23 -16.18
C ALA A 82 13.85 4.13 -15.79
N LEU A 83 13.34 2.92 -15.54
CA LEU A 83 11.98 2.76 -15.01
C LEU A 83 11.88 3.19 -13.55
N GLY A 84 12.94 2.97 -12.76
CA GLY A 84 13.02 3.50 -11.41
C GLY A 84 12.93 5.04 -11.36
N PHE A 85 13.55 5.74 -12.30
CA PHE A 85 13.44 7.20 -12.41
C PHE A 85 12.02 7.64 -12.81
N ALA A 86 11.42 7.00 -13.82
CA ALA A 86 10.07 7.31 -14.26
C ALA A 86 8.99 7.10 -13.17
N VAL A 87 9.14 6.06 -12.34
CA VAL A 87 8.23 5.78 -11.22
C VAL A 87 8.48 6.70 -10.02
N SER A 88 9.68 7.27 -9.90
CA SER A 88 9.99 8.23 -8.82
C SER A 88 9.48 9.64 -9.10
N ASP A 89 9.19 9.96 -10.37
CA ASP A 89 8.76 11.28 -10.84
C ASP A 89 7.22 11.45 -10.89
N ILE A 90 6.47 10.33 -10.80
CA ILE A 90 5.00 10.29 -10.74
C ILE A 90 4.50 10.47 -9.30
#